data_AF-A0A1F4E3N4-F1
#
_entry.id   AF-A0A1F4E3N4-F1
#
_cell.length_a   1.000
_cell.length_b   1.000
_cell.length_c   1.000
_cell.angle_alpha   90.00
_cell.angle_beta   90.00
_cell.angle_gamma   90.00
#
_symmetry.space_group_name_H-M   'P 1'
#
loop_
_entity.id
_entity.type
_entity.pdbx_description
1 polymer ?
#
loop_
_entity_poly.entity_id
_entity_poly.type
_entity_poly.pdbx_seq_one_letter_code
_entity_poly.pdbx_strand_id
1 'polypeptide(L)'
;MDSDTPHPTEIKLHRQSRVLEIAFSDGKTFALGCEFLRVHSPSAEVRGHGPGQEVLQVGKKNVEITHIEPVGSYAIQLTFSDGHDTGLYSWDVLYEYGLQHDEMWQRYLKRLAETGASRDAAAAPFEQRPKSK
;
A
#
# COMPACT_ATOMS: atom_id res chain seq x y z
N MET A 1 17.79 6.29 -3.78
CA MET A 1 17.51 7.74 -3.77
C MET A 1 18.05 8.30 -5.07
N ASP A 2 17.31 8.09 -6.15
CA ASP A 2 17.63 8.71 -7.43
C ASP A 2 17.51 10.21 -7.26
N SER A 3 18.63 10.92 -7.43
CA SER A 3 18.71 12.37 -7.22
C SER A 3 17.82 13.18 -8.18
N ASP A 4 17.20 12.52 -9.16
CA ASP A 4 16.28 13.10 -10.13
C ASP A 4 14.79 12.90 -9.77
N THR A 5 14.49 12.17 -8.69
CA THR A 5 13.09 11.93 -8.29
C THR A 5 12.44 13.25 -7.89
N PRO A 6 11.30 13.63 -8.51
CA PRO A 6 10.54 14.79 -8.08
C PRO A 6 10.17 14.69 -6.60
N HIS A 7 10.18 15.82 -5.90
CA HIS A 7 9.79 15.84 -4.49
C HIS A 7 8.27 15.99 -4.37
N PRO A 8 7.63 15.37 -3.37
CA PRO A 8 6.21 15.57 -3.14
C PRO A 8 5.95 17.00 -2.68
N THR A 9 4.95 17.64 -3.26
CA THR A 9 4.46 18.97 -2.89
C THR A 9 3.23 18.89 -2.01
N GLU A 10 2.44 17.82 -2.13
CA GLU A 10 1.22 17.62 -1.36
C GLU A 10 0.94 16.12 -1.16
N ILE A 11 0.46 15.76 0.04
CA ILE A 11 0.06 14.40 0.38
C ILE A 11 -1.31 14.48 1.05
N LYS A 12 -2.30 13.77 0.49
CA LYS A 12 -3.68 13.75 0.96
C LYS A 12 -4.18 12.32 1.11
N LEU A 13 -4.73 12.00 2.29
CA LEU A 13 -5.38 10.72 2.53
C LEU A 13 -6.89 10.86 2.45
N HIS A 14 -7.49 10.31 1.39
CA HIS A 14 -8.92 10.21 1.22
C HIS A 14 -9.44 8.96 1.94
N ARG A 15 -9.73 9.10 3.25
CA ARG A 15 -10.12 7.96 4.10
C ARG A 15 -11.34 7.18 3.58
N GLN A 16 -12.38 7.86 3.09
CA GLN A 16 -13.59 7.20 2.60
C GLN A 16 -13.35 6.37 1.33
N SER A 17 -12.57 6.88 0.37
CA SER A 17 -12.24 6.16 -0.86
C SER A 17 -11.04 5.22 -0.70
N ARG A 18 -10.33 5.29 0.44
CA ARG A 18 -9.11 4.52 0.74
C ARG A 18 -8.03 4.74 -0.32
N VAL A 19 -7.78 6.01 -0.61
CA VAL A 19 -6.79 6.48 -1.60
C VAL A 19 -5.84 7.46 -0.95
N LEU A 20 -4.55 7.26 -1.18
CA LEU A 20 -3.49 8.21 -0.92
C LEU A 20 -3.20 8.97 -2.22
N GLU A 21 -3.50 10.26 -2.23
CA GLU A 21 -3.14 11.17 -3.30
C GLU A 21 -1.81 11.86 -2.98
N ILE A 22 -0.90 11.86 -3.95
CA ILE A 22 0.41 12.51 -3.83
C ILE A 22 0.67 13.34 -5.08
N ALA A 23 0.91 14.62 -4.89
CA ALA A 23 1.34 15.54 -5.95
C ALA A 23 2.85 15.75 -5.87
N PHE A 24 3.50 15.82 -7.02
CA PHE A 24 4.95 15.95 -7.17
C PHE A 24 5.32 17.27 -7.85
N SER A 25 6.56 17.72 -7.62
CA SER A 25 7.08 19.00 -8.11
C SER A 25 7.16 19.12 -9.63
N ASP A 26 7.10 18.01 -10.36
CA ASP A 26 7.06 17.96 -11.83
C ASP A 26 5.63 18.14 -12.40
N GLY A 27 4.63 18.31 -11.51
CA GLY A 27 3.22 18.47 -11.86
C GLY A 27 2.44 17.16 -11.98
N LYS A 28 3.06 15.99 -11.73
CA LYS A 28 2.32 14.74 -11.68
C LYS A 28 1.58 14.59 -10.36
N THR A 29 0.43 13.94 -10.45
CA THR A 29 -0.36 13.56 -9.28
C THR A 29 -0.75 12.10 -9.44
N PHE A 30 -0.54 11.33 -8.37
CA PHE A 30 -0.87 9.91 -8.33
C PHE A 30 -1.88 9.65 -7.23
N ALA A 31 -2.87 8.81 -7.54
CA ALA A 31 -3.89 8.33 -6.61
C ALA A 31 -3.66 6.83 -6.39
N LEU A 32 -3.03 6.48 -5.27
CA LEU A 32 -2.65 5.11 -4.93
C LEU A 32 -3.63 4.54 -3.90
N GLY A 33 -4.22 3.38 -4.20
CA GLY A 33 -5.14 2.73 -3.25
C GLY A 33 -4.42 2.22 -2.00
N CYS A 34 -5.06 2.27 -0.84
CA CYS A 34 -4.53 1.69 0.40
C CYS A 34 -4.21 0.19 0.25
N GLU A 35 -5.07 -0.55 -0.46
CA GLU A 35 -4.82 -1.96 -0.81
C GLU A 35 -3.54 -2.11 -1.62
N PHE A 36 -3.39 -1.31 -2.68
CA PHE A 36 -2.22 -1.34 -3.56
C PHE A 36 -0.93 -1.11 -2.75
N LEU A 37 -0.90 -0.05 -1.94
CA LEU A 37 0.23 0.26 -1.09
C LEU A 37 0.53 -0.91 -0.13
N ARG A 38 -0.49 -1.47 0.52
CA ARG A 38 -0.31 -2.57 1.47
C ARG A 38 0.23 -3.85 0.83
N VAL A 39 -0.27 -4.24 -0.34
CA VAL A 39 0.14 -5.49 -1.00
C VAL A 39 1.51 -5.36 -1.67
N HIS A 40 1.91 -4.13 -2.01
CA HIS A 40 3.23 -3.78 -2.53
C HIS A 40 4.15 -3.15 -1.48
N SER A 41 3.88 -3.33 -0.19
CA SER A 41 4.67 -2.69 0.87
C SER A 41 6.17 -3.02 0.73
N PRO A 42 7.07 -2.04 0.86
CA PRO A 42 8.51 -2.24 0.69
C PRO A 42 9.19 -2.95 1.88
N SER A 43 8.44 -3.27 2.94
CA SER A 43 8.95 -3.97 4.12
C SER A 43 9.49 -5.37 3.77
N ALA A 44 10.49 -5.84 4.53
CA ALA A 44 11.12 -7.15 4.34
C ALA A 44 10.13 -8.32 4.38
N GLU A 45 9.05 -8.18 5.16
CA GLU A 45 7.97 -9.18 5.27
C GLU A 45 7.20 -9.38 3.94
N VAL A 46 7.14 -8.36 3.10
CA VAL A 46 6.40 -8.39 1.83
C VAL A 46 7.34 -8.63 0.66
N ARG A 47 8.50 -7.96 0.61
CA ARG A 47 9.50 -8.15 -0.45
C ARG A 47 10.27 -9.48 -0.35
N GLY A 48 10.35 -10.09 0.83
CA GLY A 48 11.23 -11.23 1.08
C GLY A 48 12.72 -10.85 1.02
N HIS A 49 13.61 -11.85 1.02
CA HIS A 49 15.06 -11.61 1.05
C HIS A 49 15.71 -11.51 -0.35
N GLY A 50 14.92 -11.44 -1.42
CA GLY A 50 15.42 -11.25 -2.79
C GLY A 50 14.34 -11.29 -3.87
N PRO A 51 14.68 -10.96 -5.14
CA PRO A 51 13.75 -10.99 -6.26
C PRO A 51 13.07 -12.36 -6.38
N GLY A 52 11.73 -12.39 -6.42
CA GLY A 52 10.94 -13.62 -6.52
C GLY A 52 10.62 -14.32 -5.19
N GLN A 53 11.11 -13.82 -4.06
CA GLN A 53 10.71 -14.27 -2.71
C GLN A 53 9.55 -13.44 -2.12
N GLU A 54 8.93 -12.59 -2.94
CA GLU A 54 7.83 -11.72 -2.53
C GLU A 54 6.61 -12.55 -2.10
N VAL A 55 6.20 -12.35 -0.85
CA VAL A 55 5.05 -13.04 -0.27
C VAL A 55 3.78 -12.40 -0.82
N LEU A 56 2.98 -13.17 -1.56
CA LEU A 56 1.69 -12.73 -2.08
C LEU A 56 0.77 -12.38 -0.90
N GLN A 57 0.44 -11.09 -0.78
CA GLN A 57 -0.50 -10.61 0.23
C GLN A 57 -1.92 -10.87 -0.25
N VAL A 58 -2.78 -11.40 0.63
CA VAL A 58 -4.17 -11.77 0.30
C VAL A 58 -5.12 -11.20 1.34
N GLY A 59 -6.41 -11.05 1.00
CA GLY A 59 -7.42 -10.57 1.93
C GLY A 59 -7.29 -9.09 2.34
N LYS A 60 -6.55 -8.28 1.57
CA LYS A 60 -6.23 -6.89 1.91
C LYS A 60 -7.13 -5.84 1.26
N LYS A 61 -8.20 -6.22 0.55
CA LYS A 61 -9.10 -5.31 -0.17
C LYS A 61 -9.65 -4.14 0.66
N ASN A 62 -9.91 -4.39 1.94
CA ASN A 62 -10.51 -3.40 2.84
C ASN A 62 -9.49 -2.73 3.76
N VAL A 63 -8.19 -2.93 3.55
CA VAL A 63 -7.17 -2.29 4.39
C VAL A 63 -7.19 -0.78 4.21
N GLU A 64 -6.93 -0.07 5.30
CA GLU A 64 -6.93 1.39 5.36
C GLU A 64 -5.62 1.88 5.94
N ILE A 65 -5.18 3.07 5.55
CA ILE A 65 -4.08 3.76 6.24
C ILE A 65 -4.68 4.46 7.46
N THR A 66 -4.18 4.12 8.64
CA THR A 66 -4.63 4.71 9.91
C THR A 66 -3.79 5.93 10.27
N HIS A 67 -2.50 5.88 9.97
CA HIS A 67 -1.51 6.90 10.31
C HIS A 67 -0.46 7.07 9.22
N ILE A 68 0.05 8.30 9.08
CA ILE A 68 1.12 8.67 8.16
C ILE A 68 2.15 9.46 8.96
N GLU A 69 3.37 8.96 9.04
CA GLU A 69 4.47 9.61 9.75
C GLU A 69 5.56 10.02 8.75
N PRO A 70 5.98 11.29 8.70
CA PRO A 70 7.10 11.70 7.87
C PRO A 70 8.42 11.13 8.41
N VAL A 71 9.25 10.59 7.53
CA VAL A 71 10.57 10.06 7.89
C VAL A 71 11.65 10.89 7.20
N GLY A 72 12.22 11.82 7.97
CA GLY A 72 13.17 12.80 7.44
C GLY A 72 12.56 13.63 6.31
N SER A 73 13.31 13.79 5.23
CA SER A 73 12.88 14.55 4.03
C SER A 73 12.70 13.67 2.79
N TYR A 74 12.72 12.34 2.93
CA TYR A 74 12.85 11.42 1.79
C TYR A 74 11.76 10.33 1.73
N ALA A 75 10.95 10.16 2.78
CA ALA A 75 9.97 9.10 2.86
C ALA A 75 8.82 9.43 3.82
N ILE A 76 7.75 8.63 3.72
CA ILE A 76 6.70 8.48 4.72
C ILE A 76 6.62 7.04 5.20
N GLN A 77 6.34 6.86 6.47
CA GLN A 77 5.94 5.58 7.04
C GLN A 77 4.41 5.52 7.10
N LEU A 78 3.84 4.45 6.54
CA LEU A 78 2.40 4.21 6.55
C LEU A 78 2.05 3.11 7.55
N THR A 79 1.12 3.41 8.45
CA THR A 79 0.49 2.43 9.33
C THR A 79 -0.86 2.03 8.76
N PHE A 80 -1.11 0.73 8.70
CA PHE A 80 -2.31 0.14 8.13
C PHE A 80 -3.22 -0.47 9.21
N SER A 81 -4.52 -0.53 8.92
CA SER A 81 -5.55 -1.05 9.82
C SER A 81 -5.45 -2.55 10.10
N ASP A 82 -4.67 -3.30 9.29
CA ASP A 82 -4.39 -4.72 9.53
C ASP A 82 -3.22 -4.97 10.50
N GLY A 83 -2.71 -3.91 11.14
CA GLY A 83 -1.62 -3.96 12.10
C GLY A 83 -0.23 -3.79 11.48
N HIS A 84 -0.12 -3.62 10.17
CA HIS A 84 1.16 -3.37 9.51
C HIS A 84 1.63 -1.93 9.74
N ASP A 85 2.73 -1.70 10.45
CA ASP A 85 3.24 -0.37 10.75
C ASP A 85 4.66 -0.10 10.22
N THR A 86 5.31 -1.08 9.61
CA THR A 86 6.72 -1.00 9.17
C THR A 86 6.91 -0.56 7.72
N GLY A 87 5.85 -0.10 7.05
CA GLY A 87 5.87 0.27 5.63
C GLY A 87 6.53 1.63 5.41
N LEU A 88 7.81 1.65 5.02
CA LEU A 88 8.56 2.88 4.71
C LEU A 88 8.59 3.14 3.20
N TYR A 89 7.88 4.17 2.75
CA TYR A 89 7.73 4.52 1.34
C TYR A 89 8.56 5.77 1.02
N SER A 90 9.68 5.57 0.34
CA SER A 90 10.47 6.67 -0.21
C SER A 90 9.74 7.38 -1.34
N TRP A 91 10.11 8.63 -1.61
CA TRP A 91 9.56 9.39 -2.73
C TRP A 91 9.79 8.69 -4.07
N ASP A 92 10.97 8.08 -4.26
CA ASP A 92 11.30 7.29 -5.45
C ASP A 92 10.34 6.12 -5.65
N VAL A 93 10.08 5.34 -4.59
CA VAL A 93 9.12 4.23 -4.61
C VAL A 93 7.71 4.71 -4.91
N LEU A 94 7.24 5.79 -4.27
CA LEU A 94 5.89 6.31 -4.51
C LEU A 94 5.71 6.86 -5.92
N TYR A 95 6.75 7.48 -6.46
CA TYR A 95 6.76 7.96 -7.84
C TYR A 95 6.77 6.80 -8.83
N GLU A 96 7.59 5.77 -8.59
CA GLU A 96 7.62 4.54 -9.37
C GLU A 96 6.26 3.83 -9.38
N TYR A 97 5.62 3.73 -8.21
CA TYR A 97 4.29 3.14 -8.05
C TYR A 97 3.23 3.90 -8.83
N GLY A 98 3.32 5.23 -8.85
CA GLY A 98 2.48 6.06 -9.69
C GLY A 98 2.64 5.77 -11.18
N LEU A 99 3.88 5.63 -11.65
CA LEU A 99 4.18 5.37 -13.06
C LEU A 99 3.81 3.96 -13.52
N GLN A 100 3.99 2.96 -12.65
CA GLN A 100 3.82 1.55 -12.98
C GLN A 100 2.54 0.93 -12.39
N HIS A 101 1.64 1.75 -11.84
CA HIS A 101 0.47 1.33 -11.09
C HIS A 101 -0.30 0.20 -11.80
N ASP A 102 -0.70 0.42 -13.05
CA ASP A 102 -1.54 -0.53 -13.78
C ASP A 102 -0.82 -1.86 -14.05
N GLU A 103 0.46 -1.82 -14.40
CA GLU A 103 1.24 -3.04 -14.65
C GLU A 103 1.41 -3.86 -13.37
N MET A 104 1.83 -3.19 -12.28
CA MET A 104 2.00 -3.82 -10.97
C MET A 104 0.69 -4.42 -10.47
N TRP A 105 -0.41 -3.70 -10.66
CA TRP A 105 -1.73 -4.13 -10.25
C TRP A 105 -2.22 -5.35 -11.04
N GLN A 106 -2.08 -5.34 -12.37
CA GLN A 106 -2.43 -6.50 -13.21
C GLN A 106 -1.60 -7.73 -12.84
N ARG A 107 -0.30 -7.54 -12.54
CA ARG A 107 0.59 -8.62 -12.09
C ARG A 107 0.11 -9.23 -10.76
N TYR A 108 -0.29 -8.39 -9.81
CA TYR A 108 -0.87 -8.85 -8.54
C TYR A 108 -2.16 -9.65 -8.75
N LEU A 109 -3.11 -9.13 -9.55
CA LEU A 109 -4.36 -9.83 -9.86
C LEU A 109 -4.13 -11.18 -10.54
N LYS A 110 -3.16 -11.25 -11.45
CA LYS A 110 -2.77 -12.50 -12.12
C LYS A 110 -2.27 -13.54 -11.11
N ARG A 111 -1.38 -13.15 -10.18
CA ARG A 111 -0.86 -14.04 -9.13
C ARG A 111 -1.97 -14.56 -8.21
N LEU A 112 -2.96 -13.72 -7.87
CA LEU A 112 -4.13 -14.16 -7.11
C LEU A 112 -4.92 -15.23 -7.87
N ALA A 113 -5.18 -15.01 -9.16
CA ALA A 113 -5.90 -15.96 -10.00
C ALA A 113 -5.16 -17.30 -10.14
N GLU A 114 -3.83 -17.27 -10.35
CA GLU A 114 -2.98 -18.46 -10.48
C GLU A 114 -2.93 -19.31 -9.19
N THR A 115 -3.08 -18.68 -8.03
CA THR A 115 -3.03 -19.34 -6.71
C THR A 115 -4.41 -19.66 -6.14
N GLY A 116 -5.49 -19.24 -6.81
CA GLY A 116 -6.86 -19.35 -6.30
C GLY A 116 -7.13 -18.48 -5.06
N ALA A 117 -6.28 -17.48 -4.80
CA ALA A 117 -6.42 -16.57 -3.67
C ALA A 117 -7.39 -15.43 -3.97
N SER A 118 -7.81 -14.69 -2.92
CA SER A 118 -8.74 -13.58 -3.03
C SER A 118 -8.21 -12.30 -2.40
N ARG A 119 -8.63 -11.17 -2.96
CA ARG A 119 -8.44 -9.84 -2.37
C ARG A 119 -9.34 -9.64 -1.15
N ASP A 120 -10.53 -10.20 -1.19
CA ASP A 120 -11.48 -10.14 -0.09
C ASP A 120 -10.92 -10.97 1.07
N ALA A 121 -10.97 -10.40 2.28
CA ALA A 121 -10.67 -11.17 3.48
C ALA A 121 -11.60 -12.38 3.51
N ALA A 122 -11.04 -13.59 3.66
CA ALA A 122 -11.84 -14.75 3.98
C ALA A 122 -12.69 -14.34 5.18
N ALA A 123 -14.02 -14.42 5.05
CA ALA A 123 -14.95 -13.89 6.04
C ALA A 123 -14.44 -14.27 7.44
N ALA A 124 -14.03 -13.26 8.22
CA ALA A 124 -13.73 -13.49 9.62
C ALA A 124 -14.97 -14.17 10.21
N PRO A 125 -14.83 -15.23 11.04
CA PRO A 125 -15.96 -15.75 11.78
C PRO A 125 -16.59 -14.55 12.50
N PHE A 126 -17.85 -14.29 12.19
CA PHE A 126 -18.59 -13.19 12.78
C PHE A 126 -18.76 -13.53 14.27
N GLU A 127 -17.79 -13.19 15.12
CA GLU A 127 -17.94 -13.27 16.56
C GLU A 127 -18.98 -12.23 16.96
N GLN A 128 -20.22 -12.68 17.06
CA GLN A 128 -21.30 -11.94 17.69
C GLN A 128 -20.87 -11.65 19.12
N ARG A 129 -20.39 -10.43 19.38
CA ARG A 129 -20.25 -9.93 20.75
C ARG A 129 -21.66 -9.89 21.37
N PRO A 130 -21.93 -10.64 22.45
CA PRO A 130 -23.21 -10.51 23.15
C PRO A 130 -23.27 -9.11 23.77
N LYS A 131 -24.36 -8.39 23.50
CA LYS A 131 -24.70 -7.16 24.24
C LYS A 131 -25.02 -7.56 25.67
N SER A 132 -24.12 -7.30 26.62
CA SER A 132 -24.46 -7.38 28.03
C SER A 132 -25.43 -6.24 28.41
N LYS A 133 -26.46 -6.64 29.16
CA LYS A 133 -27.52 -5.82 29.76
C LYS A 133 -26.98 -4.78 30.73
#